data_AF-A0A841EVH0-F1
#
_entry.id   AF-A0A841EVH0-F1
#
_cell.length_a   1.000
_cell.length_b   1.000
_cell.length_c   1.000
_cell.angle_alpha   90.00
_cell.angle_beta   90.00
_cell.angle_gamma   90.00
#
_symmetry.space_group_name_H-M   'P 1'
#
loop_
_entity.id
_entity.type
_entity.pdbx_description
1 polymer ?
#
loop_
_entity_poly.entity_id
_entity_poly.type
_entity_poly.pdbx_seq_one_letter_code
_entity_poly.pdbx_strand_id
1 'polypeptide(L)'
;MRPTFDHQDQGRFTGAYYVHVQDVVPFMEQHGFETVHLIGSSSLKAMLTDEQEQYWKERGEEQELFHYLIEAAKDPYILGISSHLLYIGRKL
;
A
#
# COMPACT_ATOMS: atom_id res chain seq x y z
N MET A 1 29.82 26.32 6.09
CA MET A 1 28.42 26.57 6.46
C MET A 1 27.62 25.33 6.11
N ARG A 2 27.05 24.61 7.08
CA ARG A 2 26.17 23.45 6.80
C ARG A 2 24.77 24.00 6.47
N PRO A 3 24.06 23.47 5.46
CA PRO A 3 22.67 23.84 5.27
C PRO A 3 21.90 23.43 6.53
N THR A 4 21.17 24.39 7.10
CA THR A 4 20.31 24.13 8.25
C THR A 4 18.95 23.72 7.69
N PHE A 5 18.43 22.58 8.12
CA PHE A 5 17.14 22.08 7.68
C PHE A 5 16.04 22.87 8.40
N ASP A 6 15.19 23.58 7.66
CA ASP A 6 14.04 24.30 8.20
C ASP A 6 12.73 23.79 7.56
N HIS A 7 11.75 23.50 8.41
CA HIS A 7 10.40 23.10 7.98
C HIS A 7 9.57 24.30 7.48
N GLN A 8 10.02 25.54 7.71
CA GLN A 8 9.33 26.78 7.33
C GLN A 8 9.69 27.28 5.92
N ASP A 9 10.65 26.67 5.24
CA ASP A 9 11.02 27.04 3.87
C ASP A 9 9.80 26.95 2.94
N GLN A 10 9.51 28.04 2.23
CA GLN A 10 8.37 28.12 1.31
C GLN A 10 8.49 27.08 0.18
N GLY A 11 7.35 26.48 -0.17
CA GLY A 11 7.26 25.46 -1.23
C GLY A 11 7.56 24.03 -0.78
N ARG A 12 7.85 23.80 0.51
CA ARG A 12 8.01 22.45 1.05
C ARG A 12 6.65 21.81 1.35
N PHE A 13 6.47 20.59 0.84
CA PHE A 13 5.37 19.71 1.25
C PHE A 13 5.71 19.08 2.61
N THR A 14 5.41 19.79 3.69
CA THR A 14 5.63 19.33 5.07
C THR A 14 4.37 18.75 5.72
N GLY A 15 3.21 18.87 5.04
CA GLY A 15 1.96 18.27 5.48
C GLY A 15 1.91 16.77 5.20
N ALA A 16 1.40 16.01 6.17
CA ALA A 16 0.96 14.64 5.92
C ALA A 16 -0.49 14.66 5.42
N TYR A 17 -0.72 14.10 4.25
CA TYR A 17 -2.04 13.99 3.65
C TYR A 17 -2.51 12.53 3.77
N TYR A 18 -3.70 12.36 4.32
CA TYR A 18 -4.32 11.06 4.51
C TYR A 18 -5.65 11.02 3.75
N VAL A 19 -6.06 9.82 3.39
CA VAL A 19 -7.34 9.54 2.75
C VAL A 19 -7.99 8.39 3.49
N HIS A 20 -9.31 8.46 3.71
CA HIS A 20 -10.01 7.28 4.19
C HIS A 20 -10.09 6.28 3.02
N VAL A 21 -9.79 5.00 3.30
CA VAL A 21 -9.76 3.95 2.26
C VAL A 21 -11.05 3.91 1.44
N GLN A 22 -12.19 4.08 2.10
CA GLN A 22 -13.53 4.12 1.49
C GLN A 22 -13.72 5.25 0.48
N ASP A 23 -12.93 6.33 0.56
CA ASP A 23 -13.06 7.50 -0.30
C ASP A 23 -12.19 7.39 -1.57
N VAL A 24 -11.21 6.48 -1.60
CA VAL A 24 -10.25 6.37 -2.71
C VAL A 24 -10.94 6.02 -4.02
N VAL A 25 -11.78 4.97 -4.01
CA VAL A 25 -12.49 4.52 -5.22
C VAL A 25 -13.49 5.58 -5.71
N PRO A 26 -14.42 6.10 -4.88
CA PRO A 26 -15.33 7.17 -5.30
C PRO A 26 -14.61 8.38 -5.87
N PHE A 27 -13.50 8.80 -5.25
CA PHE A 27 -12.70 9.92 -5.73
C PHE A 27 -12.16 9.67 -7.14
N MET A 28 -11.57 8.49 -7.40
CA MET A 28 -11.00 8.19 -8.71
C MET A 28 -12.09 8.08 -9.79
N GLU A 29 -13.21 7.44 -9.47
CA GLU A 29 -14.33 7.25 -10.41
C GLU A 29 -15.01 8.57 -10.79
N GLN A 30 -15.14 9.49 -9.84
CA GLN A 30 -15.63 10.86 -10.11
C GLN A 30 -14.74 11.61 -11.11
N HIS A 31 -13.46 11.24 -11.24
CA HIS A 31 -12.49 11.87 -12.15
C HIS A 31 -12.26 11.10 -13.46
N GLY A 32 -13.18 10.21 -13.82
CA GLY A 32 -13.18 9.54 -15.14
C GLY A 32 -12.28 8.30 -15.22
N PHE A 33 -12.09 7.62 -14.09
CA PHE A 33 -11.44 6.32 -14.06
C PHE A 33 -12.46 5.21 -13.79
N GLU A 34 -12.21 4.05 -14.36
CA GLU A 34 -12.84 2.79 -13.97
C GLU A 34 -11.86 2.06 -13.05
N THR A 35 -12.31 1.71 -11.85
CA THR A 35 -11.49 0.98 -10.88
C THR A 35 -11.31 -0.47 -11.34
N VAL A 36 -10.05 -0.90 -11.50
CA VAL A 36 -9.71 -2.31 -11.79
C VAL A 36 -9.35 -3.03 -10.49
N HIS A 37 -8.44 -2.46 -9.69
CA HIS A 37 -8.05 -3.00 -8.38
C HIS A 37 -7.70 -1.88 -7.39
N LEU A 38 -7.96 -2.15 -6.11
CA LEU A 38 -7.39 -1.43 -4.98
C LEU A 38 -6.72 -2.46 -4.07
N ILE A 39 -5.42 -2.30 -3.82
CA ILE A 39 -4.59 -3.33 -3.17
C ILE A 39 -3.83 -2.70 -1.99
N GLY A 40 -3.77 -3.41 -0.87
CA GLY A 40 -2.93 -3.05 0.27
C GLY A 40 -1.45 -3.32 -0.02
N SER A 41 -0.63 -2.28 -0.17
CA SER A 41 0.77 -2.43 -0.59
C SER A 41 1.72 -2.85 0.54
N SER A 42 1.35 -2.57 1.80
CA SER A 42 2.28 -2.63 2.93
C SER A 42 1.85 -3.51 4.11
N SER A 43 0.76 -4.26 4.02
CA SER A 43 0.18 -4.89 5.23
C SER A 43 0.75 -6.28 5.50
N LEU A 44 0.60 -7.23 4.59
CA LEU A 44 0.72 -8.63 4.98
C LEU A 44 2.16 -9.14 5.07
N LYS A 45 3.03 -8.80 4.11
CA LYS A 45 4.44 -9.19 4.19
C LYS A 45 5.15 -8.53 5.38
N ALA A 46 4.86 -7.25 5.64
CA ALA A 46 5.49 -6.51 6.74
C ALA A 46 5.08 -7.01 8.14
N MET A 47 4.01 -7.81 8.23
CA MET A 47 3.58 -8.46 9.46
C MET A 47 4.25 -9.82 9.71
N LEU A 48 4.92 -10.40 8.71
CA LEU A 48 5.65 -11.65 8.89
C LEU A 48 6.94 -11.39 9.65
N THR A 49 7.24 -12.25 10.62
CA THR A 49 8.56 -12.26 11.25
C THR A 49 9.59 -12.94 10.35
N ASP A 50 10.87 -12.64 10.55
CA ASP A 50 11.97 -13.29 9.82
C ASP A 50 11.92 -14.83 9.97
N GLU A 51 11.52 -15.32 11.15
CA GLU A 51 11.37 -16.75 11.42
C GLU A 51 10.24 -17.39 10.60
N GLN A 52 9.11 -16.68 10.45
CA GLN A 52 8.00 -17.12 9.61
C GLN A 52 8.39 -17.13 8.13
N GLU A 53 9.08 -16.10 7.63
CA GLU A 53 9.55 -16.07 6.23
C GLU A 53 10.57 -17.21 5.97
N GLN A 54 11.49 -17.43 6.91
CA GLN A 54 12.48 -18.50 6.83
C GLN A 54 11.83 -19.89 6.80
N TYR A 55 10.79 -20.12 7.58
CA TYR A 55 10.06 -21.40 7.60
C TYR A 55 9.54 -21.81 6.21
N TRP A 56 8.91 -20.88 5.49
CA TRP A 56 8.39 -21.16 4.15
C TRP A 56 9.50 -21.34 3.12
N LYS A 57 10.59 -20.59 3.28
CA LYS A 57 11.77 -20.69 2.42
C LYS A 57 12.46 -22.04 2.54
N GLU A 58 12.61 -22.56 3.76
CA GLU A 58 13.21 -23.88 4.01
C GLU A 58 12.38 -25.02 3.44
N ARG A 59 11.07 -24.82 3.31
CA ARG A 59 10.14 -25.76 2.64
C ARG A 59 10.15 -25.65 1.12
N GLY A 60 10.79 -24.63 0.55
CA GLY A 60 10.73 -24.34 -0.89
C GLY A 60 9.38 -23.79 -1.37
N GLU A 61 8.55 -23.31 -0.45
CA GLU A 61 7.16 -22.86 -0.69
C GLU A 61 7.04 -21.32 -0.69
N GLU A 62 8.16 -20.60 -0.78
CA GLU A 62 8.21 -19.12 -0.78
C GLU A 62 7.27 -18.51 -1.83
N GLN A 63 7.17 -19.15 -2.99
CA GLN A 63 6.32 -18.67 -4.10
C GLN A 63 4.83 -18.88 -3.89
N GLU A 64 4.44 -19.94 -3.19
CA GLU A 64 3.05 -20.16 -2.80
C GLU A 64 2.63 -19.13 -1.74
N LEU A 65 3.50 -18.89 -0.75
CA LEU A 65 3.30 -17.82 0.23
C LEU A 65 3.17 -16.46 -0.46
N PHE A 66 4.06 -16.13 -1.40
CA PHE A 66 4.03 -14.85 -2.09
C PHE A 66 2.72 -14.66 -2.89
N HIS A 67 2.24 -15.72 -3.56
CA HIS A 67 0.97 -15.69 -4.28
C HIS A 67 -0.21 -15.49 -3.33
N TYR A 68 -0.22 -16.20 -2.19
CA TYR A 68 -1.24 -16.02 -1.16
C TYR A 68 -1.27 -14.60 -0.62
N LEU A 69 -0.11 -14.00 -0.34
CA LEU A 69 0.00 -12.61 0.14
C LEU A 69 -0.54 -11.61 -0.88
N ILE A 70 -0.26 -11.82 -2.18
CA ILE A 70 -0.80 -10.97 -3.25
C ILE A 70 -2.33 -11.04 -3.30
N GLU A 71 -2.90 -12.25 -3.24
CA GLU A 71 -4.34 -12.41 -3.29
C GLU A 71 -5.02 -11.82 -2.05
N ALA A 72 -4.46 -12.06 -0.86
CA ALA A 72 -4.98 -11.49 0.37
C ALA A 72 -4.86 -9.95 0.41
N ALA A 73 -3.85 -9.36 -0.24
CA ALA A 73 -3.71 -7.90 -0.33
C ALA A 73 -4.84 -7.22 -1.13
N LYS A 74 -5.62 -7.97 -1.93
CA LYS A 74 -6.79 -7.46 -2.65
C LYS A 74 -8.07 -7.48 -1.80
N ASP A 75 -8.05 -8.10 -0.62
CA ASP A 75 -9.22 -8.18 0.25
C ASP A 75 -9.55 -6.80 0.83
N PRO A 76 -10.76 -6.25 0.58
CA PRO A 76 -11.20 -4.97 1.12
C PRO A 76 -11.09 -4.86 2.65
N TYR A 77 -11.25 -5.96 3.38
CA TYR A 77 -11.17 -5.98 4.84
C TYR A 77 -9.72 -5.85 5.35
N ILE A 78 -8.73 -6.11 4.48
CA ILE A 78 -7.30 -5.99 4.80
C ILE A 78 -6.74 -4.62 4.42
N LEU A 79 -7.42 -3.85 3.56
CA LEU A 79 -6.94 -2.53 3.13
C LEU A 79 -6.76 -1.54 4.29
N GLY A 80 -7.60 -1.64 5.33
CA GLY A 80 -7.57 -0.73 6.48
C GLY A 80 -6.34 -0.88 7.38
N ILE A 81 -5.62 -2.00 7.30
CA ILE A 81 -4.38 -2.23 8.05
C ILE A 81 -3.13 -1.85 7.26
N SER A 82 -3.25 -1.50 5.97
CA SER A 82 -2.13 -1.11 5.13
C SER A 82 -1.78 0.36 5.31
N SER A 83 -0.49 0.67 5.45
CA SER A 83 -0.01 2.06 5.47
C SER A 83 -0.02 2.72 4.09
N HIS A 84 0.06 1.95 3.01
CA HIS A 84 -0.05 2.43 1.64
C HIS A 84 -1.00 1.55 0.83
N LEU A 85 -1.69 2.20 -0.11
CA LEU A 85 -2.59 1.56 -1.06
C LEU A 85 -2.06 1.71 -2.49
N LEU A 86 -2.23 0.67 -3.30
CA LEU A 86 -2.02 0.70 -4.74
C LEU A 86 -3.38 0.70 -5.43
N TYR A 87 -3.71 1.82 -6.08
CA TYR A 87 -4.86 1.92 -6.96
C TYR A 87 -4.46 1.62 -8.40
N ILE A 88 -5.21 0.75 -9.07
CA ILE A 88 -5.08 0.43 -10.49
C ILE A 88 -6.42 0.77 -11.14
N GLY A 89 -6.42 1.78 -12.00
CA GLY A 89 -7.60 2.20 -12.74
C GLY A 89 -7.33 2.33 -14.22
N ARG A 90 -8.37 2.16 -15.02
CA ARG A 90 -8.38 2.42 -16.46
C ARG A 90 -9.02 3.78 -16.71
N LYS A 91 -8.34 4.64 -17.45
CA LYS A 91 -8.91 5.93 -17.85
C LYS A 91 -9.99 5.71 -18.91
N LEU A 92 -11.15 6.34 -18.71
CA LEU A 92 -12.26 6.37 -19.68
C LEU A 92 -12.00 7.36 -20.82
#